data_AF-A0A158M1P9-F1
#
_entry.id   AF-A0A158M1P9-F1
#
_cell.length_a   1.000
_cell.length_b   1.000
_cell.length_c   1.000
_cell.angle_alpha   90.00
_cell.angle_beta   90.00
_cell.angle_gamma   90.00
#
_symmetry.space_group_name_H-M   'P 1'
#
loop_
_entity.id
_entity.type
_entity.pdbx_description
1 polymer ?
#
loop_
_entity_poly.entity_id
_entity_poly.type
_entity_poly.pdbx_seq_one_letter_code
_entity_poly.pdbx_strand_id
1 'polypeptide(L)'
;MNRKAVLERLSAPSPHWVGNGFPVRSLFSYPSLGRRLSPFLLLDYAGPATFAGDGVRRGVGEHPHRGFETVTIVYAGEVAHR
;
A
#
# COMPACT_ATOMS: atom_id res chain seq x y z
N MET A 1 23.81 9.36 -21.04
CA MET A 1 23.01 9.24 -19.80
C MET A 1 23.44 7.98 -19.07
N ASN A 2 23.95 8.07 -17.84
CA ASN A 2 24.43 6.89 -17.11
C ASN A 2 23.25 6.02 -16.66
N ARG A 3 23.28 4.74 -17.01
CA ARG A 3 22.26 3.76 -16.58
C ARG A 3 22.59 3.28 -15.16
N LYS A 4 21.61 3.33 -14.27
CA LYS A 4 21.74 2.73 -12.93
C LYS A 4 21.66 1.20 -13.04
N ALA A 5 22.45 0.50 -12.23
CA ALA A 5 22.37 -0.95 -12.10
C ALA A 5 21.23 -1.34 -11.15
N VAL A 6 20.58 -2.47 -11.42
CA VAL A 6 19.63 -3.10 -10.48
C VAL A 6 20.43 -3.90 -9.47
N LEU A 7 20.35 -3.51 -8.19
CA LEU A 7 21.11 -4.17 -7.12
C LEU A 7 20.41 -5.42 -6.58
N GLU A 8 19.08 -5.40 -6.51
CA GLU A 8 18.29 -6.47 -5.89
C GLU A 8 16.86 -6.48 -6.48
N ARG A 9 16.22 -7.66 -6.51
CA ARG A 9 14.78 -7.82 -6.81
C ARG A 9 14.13 -8.64 -5.69
N LEU A 10 13.13 -8.06 -5.05
CA LEU A 10 12.41 -8.67 -3.94
C LEU A 10 11.01 -9.10 -4.38
N SER A 11 10.54 -10.23 -3.83
CA SER A 11 9.17 -10.69 -3.99
C SER A 11 8.35 -10.24 -2.79
N ALA A 12 7.15 -9.71 -3.04
CA ALA A 12 6.28 -9.31 -1.95
C ALA A 12 5.69 -10.53 -1.23
N PRO A 13 5.56 -10.49 0.10
CA PRO A 13 4.93 -11.52 0.92
C PRO A 13 3.47 -11.77 0.54
N SER A 14 2.88 -12.76 1.21
CA SER A 14 1.47 -13.11 1.06
C SER A 14 0.56 -11.89 1.31
N PRO A 15 -0.58 -11.81 0.59
CA PRO A 15 -1.56 -10.76 0.82
C PRO A 15 -2.10 -10.78 2.25
N HIS A 16 -2.52 -9.61 2.74
CA HIS A 16 -3.27 -9.45 3.97
C HIS A 16 -4.30 -8.35 3.82
N TRP A 17 -5.16 -8.19 4.83
CA TRP A 17 -6.22 -7.18 4.82
C TRP A 17 -5.85 -5.99 5.71
N VAL A 18 -6.07 -4.79 5.19
CA VAL A 18 -6.16 -3.56 5.98
C VAL A 18 -7.64 -3.21 6.10
N GLY A 19 -8.17 -3.34 7.31
CA GLY A 19 -9.61 -3.30 7.54
C GLY A 19 -10.34 -4.38 6.73
N ASN A 20 -11.48 -4.03 6.12
CA ASN A 20 -12.27 -4.93 5.27
C ASN A 20 -12.40 -4.43 3.81
N GLY A 21 -11.69 -3.36 3.45
CA GLY A 21 -11.75 -2.75 2.11
C GLY A 21 -10.49 -2.86 1.27
N PHE A 22 -9.36 -3.22 1.89
CA PHE A 22 -8.06 -3.19 1.21
C PHE A 22 -7.34 -4.54 1.36
N PRO A 23 -7.53 -5.49 0.42
CA PRO A 23 -6.69 -6.67 0.29
C PRO A 23 -5.37 -6.24 -0.36
N VAL A 24 -4.31 -6.12 0.44
CA VAL A 24 -3.03 -5.54 0.03
C VAL A 24 -1.90 -6.56 0.06
N ARG A 25 -0.84 -6.27 -0.71
CA ARG A 25 0.48 -6.85 -0.53
C ARG A 25 1.49 -5.73 -0.25
N SER A 26 2.17 -5.80 0.89
CA SER A 26 3.25 -4.86 1.20
C SER A 26 4.48 -5.19 0.37
N LEU A 27 4.82 -4.34 -0.60
CA LEU A 27 6.00 -4.51 -1.45
C LEU A 27 7.28 -4.20 -0.69
N PHE A 28 7.22 -3.24 0.25
CA PHE A 28 8.26 -2.98 1.24
C PHE A 28 7.71 -2.31 2.49
N SER A 29 8.51 -2.35 3.57
CA SER A 29 8.25 -1.66 4.83
C SER A 29 9.54 -1.14 5.46
N TYR A 30 9.45 -0.09 6.28
CA TYR A 30 10.61 0.53 6.91
C TYR A 30 11.42 -0.43 7.79
N PRO A 31 10.81 -1.33 8.60
CA PRO A 31 11.58 -2.30 9.39
C PRO A 31 12.43 -3.26 8.55
N SER A 32 12.05 -3.52 7.29
CA SER A 32 12.77 -4.46 6.41
C SER A 32 13.83 -3.77 5.55
N LEU A 33 13.50 -2.62 4.93
CA LEU A 33 14.34 -1.97 3.92
C LEU A 33 14.62 -0.47 4.19
N GLY A 34 14.15 0.06 5.32
CA GLY A 34 13.98 1.49 5.56
C GLY A 34 15.16 2.39 5.18
N ARG A 35 16.35 2.12 5.70
CA ARG A 35 17.54 2.95 5.38
C ARG A 35 17.91 2.94 3.91
N ARG A 36 17.67 1.83 3.18
CA ARG A 36 17.98 1.72 1.75
C ARG A 36 16.96 2.43 0.87
N LEU A 37 15.73 2.57 1.36
CA LEU A 37 14.60 3.14 0.62
C LEU A 37 14.20 4.55 1.08
N SER A 38 14.94 5.15 2.02
CA SER A 38 14.69 6.54 2.43
C SER A 38 14.56 7.46 1.19
N PRO A 39 13.50 8.27 1.10
CA PRO A 39 12.55 8.66 2.15
C PRO A 39 11.28 7.78 2.27
N PHE A 40 11.18 6.66 1.57
CA PHE A 40 9.98 5.82 1.54
C PHE A 40 9.86 4.88 2.74
N LEU A 41 8.67 4.85 3.35
CA LEU A 41 8.42 4.07 4.58
C LEU A 41 7.65 2.77 4.32
N LEU A 42 6.67 2.79 3.42
CA LEU A 42 5.82 1.64 3.13
C LEU A 42 5.22 1.78 1.73
N LEU A 43 5.02 0.66 1.04
CA LEU A 43 4.22 0.60 -0.17
C LEU A 43 3.32 -0.63 -0.16
N ASP A 44 2.03 -0.42 -0.02
CA ASP A 44 1.00 -1.43 -0.18
C ASP A 44 0.40 -1.35 -1.59
N TYR A 45 0.32 -2.50 -2.25
CA TYR A 45 -0.43 -2.65 -3.50
C TYR A 45 -1.75 -3.35 -3.23
N ALA A 46 -2.86 -2.63 -3.40
CA ALA A 46 -4.21 -3.14 -3.20
C ALA A 46 -4.76 -3.81 -4.47
N GLY A 47 -5.23 -5.05 -4.34
CA GLY A 47 -5.91 -5.79 -5.40
C GLY A 47 -5.00 -6.48 -6.43
N PRO A 48 -5.55 -6.85 -7.61
CA PRO A 48 -6.93 -6.60 -8.03
C PRO A 48 -7.95 -7.36 -7.16
N ALA A 49 -9.07 -6.71 -6.83
CA ALA A 49 -10.18 -7.31 -6.10
C ALA A 49 -11.50 -6.75 -6.66
N THR A 50 -12.52 -7.61 -6.75
CA THR A 50 -13.88 -7.20 -7.13
C THR A 50 -14.75 -7.23 -5.89
N PHE A 51 -15.42 -6.11 -5.62
CA PHE A 51 -16.38 -6.00 -4.52
C PHE A 51 -17.81 -5.96 -5.08
N ALA A 52 -18.72 -6.70 -4.47
CA ALA A 52 -20.13 -6.64 -4.82
C ALA A 52 -20.73 -5.30 -4.42
N GLY A 53 -21.64 -4.77 -5.24
CA GLY A 53 -22.43 -3.57 -4.96
C GLY A 53 -23.56 -3.85 -3.96
N ASP A 54 -23.24 -4.41 -2.79
CA ASP A 54 -24.19 -4.83 -1.76
C ASP A 54 -24.53 -3.73 -0.74
N GLY A 55 -24.02 -2.51 -0.96
CA GLY A 55 -24.21 -1.36 -0.06
C GLY A 55 -23.39 -1.41 1.22
N VAL A 56 -22.59 -2.46 1.46
CA VAL A 56 -21.74 -2.56 2.65
C VAL A 56 -20.56 -1.58 2.51
N ARG A 57 -20.43 -0.68 3.48
CA ARG A 57 -19.26 0.21 3.57
C ARG A 57 -18.03 -0.59 3.96
N ARG A 58 -17.06 -0.63 3.05
CA ARG A 58 -15.76 -1.27 3.25
C ARG A 58 -14.67 -0.23 3.36
N GLY A 59 -13.64 -0.53 4.13
CA GLY A 59 -12.48 0.34 4.31
C GLY A 59 -11.74 0.02 5.59
N VAL A 60 -11.13 1.06 6.14
CA VAL A 60 -10.52 1.05 7.47
C VAL A 60 -11.21 2.12 8.30
N GLY A 61 -11.44 1.84 9.59
CA GLY A 61 -12.02 2.80 10.52
C GLY A 61 -11.08 3.98 10.80
N GLU A 62 -11.49 4.84 11.73
CA GLU A 62 -10.64 5.95 12.19
C GLU A 62 -9.29 5.43 12.69
N HIS A 63 -8.20 6.05 12.21
CA HIS A 63 -6.85 5.70 12.61
C HIS A 63 -5.89 6.90 12.43
N PRO A 64 -4.97 7.13 13.38
CA PRO A 64 -4.08 8.29 13.33
C PRO A 64 -2.82 8.06 12.49
N HIS A 65 -2.27 9.15 11.96
CA HIS A 65 -0.92 9.23 11.38
C HIS A 65 -0.19 10.46 11.95
N ARG A 66 1.15 10.40 12.08
CA ARG A 66 1.96 11.53 12.56
C ARG A 66 3.38 11.46 12.02
N GLY A 67 3.88 12.59 11.50
CA GLY A 67 5.30 12.77 11.15
C GLY A 67 5.73 12.20 9.80
N PHE A 68 4.79 11.82 8.93
CA PHE A 68 5.02 11.37 7.56
C PHE A 68 3.78 11.62 6.71
N GLU A 69 3.89 11.37 5.41
CA GLU A 69 2.82 11.52 4.43
C GLU A 69 2.33 10.16 3.92
N THR A 70 1.04 10.06 3.65
CA THR A 70 0.46 8.93 2.92
C THR A 70 0.05 9.40 1.52
N VAL A 71 0.39 8.61 0.50
CA VAL A 71 0.02 8.89 -0.89
C VAL A 71 -0.78 7.70 -1.41
N THR A 72 -2.04 7.93 -1.76
CA THR A 72 -2.93 6.91 -2.33
C THR A 72 -3.10 7.16 -3.82
N ILE A 73 -2.74 6.17 -4.63
CA ILE A 73 -2.94 6.20 -6.09
C ILE A 73 -4.04 5.20 -6.43
N VAL A 74 -5.17 5.70 -6.91
CA VAL A 74 -6.32 4.86 -7.29
C VAL A 74 -6.21 4.52 -8.78
N TYR A 75 -5.92 3.25 -9.09
CA TYR A 75 -5.89 2.75 -10.46
C TYR A 75 -7.29 2.34 -10.96
N ALA A 76 -8.13 1.78 -10.09
CA ALA A 76 -9.48 1.35 -10.41
C ALA A 76 -10.37 1.41 -9.15
N GLY A 77 -11.65 1.77 -9.34
CA GLY A 77 -12.59 2.02 -8.25
C GLY A 77 -12.42 3.43 -7.67
N GLU A 78 -12.89 3.63 -6.44
CA GLU A 78 -12.91 4.94 -5.77
C GLU A 78 -12.63 4.77 -4.27
N VAL A 79 -12.03 5.79 -3.65
CA VAL A 79 -11.77 5.83 -2.21
C VAL A 79 -12.25 7.16 -1.64
N ALA A 80 -13.16 7.10 -0.67
CA ALA A 80 -13.52 8.25 0.15
C ALA A 80 -12.66 8.26 1.42
N HIS A 81 -12.19 9.44 1.81
CA HIS A 81 -11.43 9.66 3.06
C HIS A 81 -11.99 10.86 3.81
N ARG A 82 -11.86 10.85 5.15
CA ARG A 82 -12.23 11.94 6.05
C ARG A 82 -11.30 11.92 7.26
#